data_AF-A0A1I7UKP9-F1
#
_entry.id   AF-A0A1I7UKP9-F1
#
_cell.length_a   1.000
_cell.length_b   1.000
_cell.length_c   1.000
_cell.angle_alpha   90.00
_cell.angle_beta   90.00
_cell.angle_gamma   90.00
#
_symmetry.space_group_name_H-M   'P 1'
#
loop_
_entity.id
_entity.type
_entity.pdbx_description
1 polymer ?
#
loop_
_entity_poly.entity_id
_entity_poly.type
_entity_poly.pdbx_seq_one_letter_code
_entity_poly.pdbx_strand_id
1 'polypeptide(L)'
;MEIKNAEKGEKSSHASNGSHQFLNAREQIEAGHFPYVYLDPFSGIGGWYLRLVPYPDDPTLIIPVISSNSKPRLRYHVMFYSELSGSSFGKGLLERDDPIRGKPIRIADLKDELVIDYGLHIDAYYDSDGLWKFCLDAQVFEDPCRNYNHPQIRKIHDISLFRIDNEACAQIVHGVRIKLNLMDLPSCLKYAHECNKLTVKRYCERHLIEEGSLNVDPLYFALTFKTDKFLAEILKREKTSKNLMTHLKLVDVDGLTGEIMKQCVKFFLFR
;
A
#
# COMPACT_ATOMS: atom_id res chain seq x y z
N MET A 1 7.60 39.64 -1.41
CA MET A 1 6.60 38.56 -1.52
C MET A 1 6.51 37.93 -0.15
N GLU A 2 5.49 38.26 0.62
CA GLU A 2 5.30 37.69 1.96
C GLU A 2 4.71 36.28 1.82
N ILE A 3 5.43 35.30 2.35
CA ILE A 3 5.01 33.90 2.37
C ILE A 3 4.38 33.65 3.74
N LYS A 4 3.07 33.44 3.79
CA LYS A 4 2.42 32.92 5.00
C LYS A 4 2.70 31.42 5.09
N ASN A 5 3.29 31.00 6.20
CA ASN A 5 3.62 29.59 6.45
C ASN A 5 2.36 28.76 6.74
N ALA A 6 2.35 27.52 6.26
CA ALA A 6 1.26 26.56 6.44
C ALA A 6 1.02 26.19 7.93
N GLU A 7 -0.24 25.97 8.30
CA GLU A 7 -0.61 25.38 9.58
C GLU A 7 -0.24 23.88 9.61
N LYS A 8 0.38 23.42 10.70
CA LYS A 8 0.94 22.06 10.84
C LYS A 8 -0.07 21.10 11.47
N GLY A 9 -0.41 20.01 10.75
CA GLY A 9 -0.98 18.80 11.34
C GLY A 9 0.08 17.87 11.95
N GLU A 10 -0.36 16.88 12.73
CA GLU A 10 0.48 15.83 13.31
C GLU A 10 1.24 15.06 12.20
N LYS A 11 2.54 14.85 12.41
CA LYS A 11 3.43 14.29 11.39
C LYS A 11 3.74 12.82 11.66
N SER A 12 3.21 11.96 10.81
CA SER A 12 3.86 10.66 10.56
C SER A 12 5.11 10.89 9.71
N SER A 13 6.15 10.07 9.88
CA SER A 13 7.34 10.14 9.02
C SER A 13 7.03 9.90 7.54
N HIS A 14 5.97 9.17 7.20
CA HIS A 14 5.66 8.74 5.83
C HIS A 14 4.31 9.22 5.28
N ALA A 15 3.60 10.07 6.03
CA ALA A 15 2.44 10.79 5.54
C ALA A 15 2.56 12.26 5.92
N SER A 16 2.19 13.14 5.01
CA SER A 16 2.15 14.57 5.29
C SER A 16 0.95 15.22 4.63
N ASN A 17 0.30 16.07 5.41
CA ASN A 17 -0.82 16.86 4.98
C ASN A 17 -0.45 18.33 5.15
N GLY A 18 -1.01 19.17 4.29
CA GLY A 18 -0.85 20.61 4.42
C GLY A 18 -1.85 21.36 3.57
N SER A 19 -1.95 22.65 3.88
CA SER A 19 -2.70 23.61 3.10
C SER A 19 -1.75 24.72 2.68
N HIS A 20 -1.83 25.14 1.42
CA HIS A 20 -1.07 26.28 0.95
C HIS A 20 -1.94 27.27 0.19
N GLN A 21 -1.75 28.55 0.50
CA GLN A 21 -2.46 29.66 -0.10
C GLN A 21 -1.55 30.40 -1.08
N PHE A 22 -1.92 30.39 -2.35
CA PHE A 22 -1.31 31.19 -3.40
C PHE A 22 -2.06 32.51 -3.56
N LEU A 23 -1.43 33.61 -3.11
CA LEU A 23 -1.97 34.96 -3.23
C LEU A 23 -1.76 35.51 -4.65
N ASN A 24 -2.75 36.22 -5.18
CA ASN A 24 -2.76 36.78 -6.54
C ASN A 24 -2.40 35.73 -7.60
N ALA A 25 -2.93 34.50 -7.42
CA ALA A 25 -2.54 33.37 -8.26
C ALA A 25 -2.85 33.65 -9.73
N ARG A 26 -3.99 34.28 -10.00
CA ARG A 26 -4.43 34.65 -11.34
C ARG A 26 -3.46 35.63 -12.01
N GLU A 27 -3.15 36.75 -11.37
CA GLU A 27 -2.26 37.78 -11.93
C GLU A 27 -0.87 37.21 -12.19
N GLN A 28 -0.36 36.37 -11.28
CA GLN A 28 0.93 35.71 -11.45
C GLN A 28 0.92 34.81 -12.70
N ILE A 29 -0.10 33.96 -12.84
CA ILE A 29 -0.22 33.03 -13.97
C ILE A 29 -0.40 33.78 -15.29
N GLU A 30 -1.24 34.82 -15.33
CA GLU A 30 -1.45 35.66 -16.50
C GLU A 30 -0.17 36.40 -16.92
N ALA A 31 0.72 36.74 -15.96
CA ALA A 31 2.05 37.28 -16.21
C ALA A 31 3.08 36.22 -16.62
N GLY A 32 2.70 34.95 -16.75
CA GLY A 32 3.60 33.83 -17.06
C GLY A 32 4.44 33.36 -15.87
N HIS A 33 4.12 33.79 -14.66
CA HIS A 33 4.78 33.38 -13.42
C HIS A 33 3.98 32.27 -12.74
N PHE A 34 4.60 31.12 -12.54
CA PHE A 34 3.97 29.96 -11.91
C PHE A 34 4.52 29.78 -10.50
N PRO A 35 3.74 30.11 -9.46
CA PRO A 35 4.23 30.07 -8.09
C PRO A 35 4.46 28.63 -7.61
N TYR A 36 5.40 28.49 -6.68
CA TYR A 36 5.68 27.25 -5.99
C TYR A 36 6.04 27.50 -4.53
N VAL A 37 5.90 26.46 -3.72
CA VAL A 37 6.26 26.46 -2.30
C VAL A 37 7.03 25.19 -1.97
N TYR A 38 8.09 25.31 -1.17
CA TYR A 38 8.79 24.15 -0.63
C TYR A 38 7.96 23.49 0.46
N LEU A 39 7.89 22.17 0.39
CA LEU A 39 7.25 21.36 1.40
C LEU A 39 8.31 20.82 2.36
N ASP A 40 7.88 20.47 3.56
CA ASP A 40 8.74 19.76 4.50
C ASP A 40 9.19 18.41 3.91
N PRO A 41 10.36 17.89 4.32
CA PRO A 41 10.80 16.57 3.90
C PRO A 41 9.76 15.47 4.21
N PHE A 42 9.56 14.53 3.27
CA PHE A 42 8.67 13.37 3.43
C PHE A 42 9.50 12.09 3.47
N SER A 43 9.32 11.24 4.48
CA SER A 43 10.11 10.00 4.66
C SER A 43 11.62 10.24 4.70
N GLY A 44 12.06 11.39 5.24
CA GLY A 44 13.48 11.79 5.22
C GLY A 44 13.99 12.25 3.85
N ILE A 45 13.14 12.25 2.82
CA ILE A 45 13.46 12.73 1.49
C ILE A 45 13.16 14.23 1.46
N GLY A 46 14.19 15.05 1.31
CA GLY A 46 14.06 16.50 1.15
C GLY A 46 13.78 16.94 -0.29
N GLY A 47 13.55 18.24 -0.46
CA GLY A 47 13.43 18.87 -1.78
C GLY A 47 12.05 18.74 -2.44
N TRP A 48 11.03 18.43 -1.65
CA TRP A 48 9.64 18.43 -2.11
C TRP A 48 9.12 19.85 -2.29
N TYR A 49 8.29 20.05 -3.29
CA TYR A 49 7.61 21.31 -3.53
C TYR A 49 6.24 21.08 -4.17
N LEU A 50 5.30 21.98 -3.87
CA LEU A 50 4.03 22.12 -4.55
C LEU A 50 4.13 23.31 -5.50
N ARG A 51 3.78 23.13 -6.77
CA ARG A 51 3.75 24.21 -7.75
C ARG A 51 2.51 24.15 -8.62
N LEU A 52 2.11 25.30 -9.15
CA LEU A 52 1.14 25.35 -10.26
C LEU A 52 1.91 25.22 -11.57
N VAL A 53 1.35 24.51 -12.55
CA VAL A 53 1.91 24.43 -13.91
C VAL A 53 0.80 24.57 -14.94
N PRO A 54 1.08 25.09 -16.14
CA PRO A 54 0.11 25.09 -17.22
C PRO A 54 -0.22 23.65 -17.64
N TYR A 55 -1.48 23.40 -18.01
CA TYR A 55 -1.88 22.11 -18.54
C TYR A 55 -1.34 21.96 -19.98
N PRO A 56 -0.65 20.85 -20.33
CA PRO A 56 0.04 20.74 -21.62
C PRO A 56 -0.87 20.92 -22.84
N ASP A 57 -2.12 20.47 -22.75
CA ASP A 57 -3.05 20.43 -23.88
C ASP A 57 -4.01 21.64 -23.90
N ASP A 58 -4.07 22.43 -22.83
CA ASP A 58 -4.99 23.58 -22.70
C ASP A 58 -4.35 24.68 -21.85
N PRO A 59 -3.85 25.77 -22.46
CA PRO A 59 -3.20 26.86 -21.73
C PRO A 59 -4.17 27.67 -20.85
N THR A 60 -5.48 27.45 -20.96
CA THR A 60 -6.49 28.06 -20.09
C THR A 60 -6.65 27.31 -18.76
N LEU A 61 -5.97 26.16 -18.62
CA LEU A 61 -5.97 25.32 -17.43
C LEU A 61 -4.60 25.32 -16.75
N ILE A 62 -4.63 25.23 -15.43
CA ILE A 62 -3.45 24.93 -14.61
C ILE A 62 -3.69 23.66 -13.79
N ILE A 63 -2.61 22.99 -13.39
CA ILE A 63 -2.65 21.85 -12.48
C ILE A 63 -1.73 22.10 -11.27
N PRO A 64 -2.18 21.79 -10.04
CA PRO A 64 -1.29 21.69 -8.89
C PRO A 64 -0.46 20.41 -9.00
N VAL A 65 0.83 20.53 -8.76
CA VAL A 65 1.80 19.47 -8.93
C VAL A 65 2.72 19.39 -7.72
N ILE A 66 2.81 18.19 -7.12
CA ILE A 66 3.84 17.88 -6.11
C ILE A 66 4.98 17.15 -6.79
N SER A 67 6.20 17.63 -6.57
CA SER A 67 7.41 17.02 -7.12
C SER A 67 8.55 17.09 -6.11
N SER A 68 9.63 16.37 -6.38
CA SER A 68 10.85 16.40 -5.58
C SER A 68 12.08 16.57 -6.45
N ASN A 69 12.99 17.45 -6.03
CA ASN A 69 14.29 17.62 -6.68
C ASN A 69 15.18 16.36 -6.57
N SER A 70 14.95 15.50 -5.56
CA SER A 70 15.70 14.26 -5.38
C SER A 70 15.24 13.12 -6.29
N LYS A 71 14.10 13.29 -6.99
CA LYS A 71 13.55 12.31 -7.94
C LYS A 71 13.48 10.89 -7.36
N PRO A 72 12.91 10.70 -6.15
CA PRO A 72 12.91 9.41 -5.51
C PRO A 72 12.05 8.41 -6.29
N ARG A 73 12.46 7.14 -6.27
CA ARG A 73 11.61 6.05 -6.76
C ARG A 73 10.70 5.61 -5.62
N LEU A 74 9.41 5.94 -5.69
CA LEU A 74 8.47 5.63 -4.63
C LEU A 74 7.08 5.29 -5.15
N ARG A 75 6.30 4.58 -4.34
CA ARG A 75 4.88 4.37 -4.53
C ARG A 75 4.12 5.30 -3.60
N TYR A 76 3.08 5.94 -4.10
CA TYR A 76 2.35 6.93 -3.34
C TYR A 76 0.85 6.88 -3.56
N HIS A 77 0.16 7.41 -2.56
CA HIS A 77 -1.18 7.93 -2.65
C HIS A 77 -1.14 9.44 -2.43
N VAL A 78 -1.82 10.19 -3.30
CA VAL A 78 -1.96 11.63 -3.17
C VAL A 78 -3.43 12.00 -3.19
N MET A 79 -3.77 13.01 -2.43
CA MET A 79 -5.02 13.73 -2.55
C MET A 79 -4.69 15.21 -2.73
N PHE A 80 -5.33 15.84 -3.72
CA PHE A 80 -5.43 17.29 -3.78
C PHE A 80 -6.88 17.67 -3.57
N TYR A 81 -7.11 18.75 -2.84
CA TYR A 81 -8.41 19.37 -2.76
C TYR A 81 -8.26 20.88 -3.00
N SER A 82 -9.19 21.40 -3.78
CA SER A 82 -9.39 22.83 -3.97
C SER A 82 -10.88 23.08 -4.07
N GLU A 83 -11.34 24.20 -3.53
CA GLU A 83 -12.74 24.60 -3.65
C GLU A 83 -13.21 24.72 -5.11
N LEU A 84 -12.28 25.02 -6.03
CA LEU A 84 -12.59 25.26 -7.44
C LEU A 84 -12.71 23.97 -8.28
N SER A 85 -11.91 22.95 -7.98
CA SER A 85 -11.86 21.69 -8.75
C SER A 85 -12.34 20.46 -7.98
N GLY A 86 -12.70 20.64 -6.70
CA GLY A 86 -13.04 19.58 -5.77
C GLY A 86 -11.84 18.71 -5.41
N SER A 87 -12.11 17.49 -4.93
CA SER A 87 -11.07 16.53 -4.60
C SER A 87 -10.58 15.79 -5.85
N SER A 88 -9.27 15.53 -5.89
CA SER A 88 -8.64 14.61 -6.82
C SER A 88 -7.83 13.60 -6.03
N PHE A 89 -7.88 12.35 -6.47
CA PHE A 89 -7.13 11.26 -5.89
C PHE A 89 -6.23 10.67 -6.96
N GLY A 90 -4.94 10.61 -6.63
CA GLY A 90 -3.94 9.94 -7.45
C GLY A 90 -3.36 8.77 -6.66
N LYS A 91 -3.12 7.66 -7.35
CA LYS A 91 -2.21 6.63 -6.88
C LYS A 91 -1.23 6.35 -8.00
N GLY A 92 0.04 6.19 -7.66
CA GLY A 92 1.06 6.11 -8.69
C GLY A 92 2.35 5.50 -8.19
N LEU A 93 3.18 5.19 -9.17
CA LEU A 93 4.58 4.94 -8.99
C LEU A 93 5.30 6.20 -9.47
N LEU A 94 5.91 6.93 -8.54
CA LEU A 94 6.82 8.02 -8.88
C LEU A 94 8.12 7.36 -9.34
N GLU A 95 8.24 7.17 -10.65
CA GLU A 95 9.49 6.79 -11.30
C GLU A 95 9.92 7.95 -12.19
N ARG A 96 11.11 8.49 -11.96
CA ARG A 96 11.73 9.56 -12.76
C ARG A 96 11.11 10.94 -12.52
N ASP A 97 11.11 11.77 -13.57
CA ASP A 97 10.74 13.18 -13.59
C ASP A 97 9.23 13.45 -13.73
N ASP A 98 8.39 12.43 -13.70
CA ASP A 98 6.95 12.64 -13.82
C ASP A 98 6.36 13.02 -12.47
N PRO A 99 5.87 14.25 -12.31
CA PRO A 99 5.47 14.71 -11.00
C PRO A 99 4.04 14.28 -10.68
N ILE A 100 3.66 14.41 -9.42
CA ILE A 100 2.36 14.04 -8.92
C ILE A 100 1.34 15.14 -9.26
N ARG A 101 0.33 14.83 -10.08
CA ARG A 101 -0.62 15.82 -10.62
C ARG A 101 -1.98 15.76 -9.93
N GLY A 102 -2.54 16.93 -9.63
CA GLY A 102 -3.94 17.09 -9.24
C GLY A 102 -4.88 17.26 -10.43
N LYS A 103 -6.12 17.69 -10.15
CA LYS A 103 -7.10 18.03 -11.19
C LYS A 103 -6.79 19.39 -11.85
N PRO A 104 -7.06 19.54 -13.17
CA PRO A 104 -7.04 20.83 -13.82
C PRO A 104 -7.99 21.84 -13.16
N ILE A 105 -7.56 23.10 -13.08
CA ILE A 105 -8.32 24.26 -12.62
C ILE A 105 -8.32 25.28 -13.76
N ARG A 106 -9.47 25.83 -14.13
CA ARG A 106 -9.54 26.91 -15.13
C ARG A 106 -8.99 28.19 -14.55
N ILE A 107 -8.12 28.87 -15.29
CA ILE A 107 -7.53 30.15 -14.88
C ILE A 107 -8.63 31.21 -14.67
N ALA A 108 -9.66 31.20 -15.51
CA ALA A 108 -10.79 32.13 -15.41
C ALA A 108 -11.58 32.00 -14.10
N ASP A 109 -11.53 30.84 -13.45
CA ASP A 109 -12.24 30.56 -12.19
C ASP A 109 -11.38 30.92 -10.96
N LEU A 110 -10.12 31.31 -11.15
CA LEU A 110 -9.24 31.72 -10.07
C LEU A 110 -9.71 33.05 -9.45
N LYS A 111 -9.77 33.04 -8.13
CA LYS A 111 -9.94 34.22 -7.28
C LYS A 111 -8.56 34.80 -6.93
N ASP A 112 -8.56 35.94 -6.23
CA ASP A 112 -7.36 36.57 -5.68
C ASP A 112 -6.56 35.62 -4.78
N GLU A 113 -7.23 34.65 -4.16
CA GLU A 113 -6.60 33.65 -3.30
C GLU A 113 -6.96 32.23 -3.78
N LEU A 114 -5.95 31.41 -4.05
CA LEU A 114 -6.10 30.00 -4.35
C LEU A 114 -5.54 29.17 -3.21
N VAL A 115 -6.41 28.41 -2.53
CA VAL A 115 -6.01 27.44 -1.51
C VAL A 115 -5.95 26.04 -2.13
N ILE A 116 -4.82 25.37 -1.93
CA ILE A 116 -4.62 23.96 -2.29
C ILE A 116 -4.34 23.19 -1.00
N ASP A 117 -5.27 22.32 -0.65
CA ASP A 117 -5.06 21.31 0.37
C ASP A 117 -4.47 20.06 -0.30
N TYR A 118 -3.48 19.47 0.35
CA TYR A 118 -2.84 18.27 -0.13
C TYR A 118 -2.60 17.27 1.00
N GLY A 119 -2.69 15.99 0.65
CA GLY A 119 -2.23 14.88 1.46
C GLY A 119 -1.37 13.96 0.61
N LEU A 120 -0.15 13.69 1.05
CA LEU A 120 0.77 12.77 0.39
C LEU A 120 1.13 11.64 1.36
N HIS A 121 0.89 10.41 0.92
CA HIS A 121 1.28 9.20 1.62
C HIS A 121 2.23 8.38 0.74
N ILE A 122 3.33 7.93 1.32
CA ILE A 122 4.31 7.08 0.66
C ILE A 122 4.06 5.66 1.15
N ASP A 123 3.63 4.75 0.26
CA ASP A 123 3.44 3.34 0.60
C ASP A 123 4.77 2.61 0.71
N ALA A 124 5.68 2.96 -0.19
CA ALA A 124 6.98 2.32 -0.30
C ALA A 124 7.95 3.24 -1.03
N TYR A 125 9.22 3.12 -0.71
CA TYR A 125 10.30 3.80 -1.43
C TYR A 125 11.44 2.83 -1.72
N TYR A 126 12.11 3.05 -2.83
CA TYR A 126 13.28 2.26 -3.23
C TYR A 126 14.52 2.88 -2.60
N ASP A 127 15.17 2.16 -1.70
CA ASP A 127 16.33 2.66 -1.00
C ASP A 127 17.62 2.39 -1.82
N SER A 128 18.69 3.06 -1.41
CA SER A 128 20.06 2.94 -1.89
C SER A 128 20.63 1.52 -1.81
N ASP A 129 20.08 0.65 -0.96
CA ASP A 129 20.44 -0.78 -0.86
C ASP A 129 19.85 -1.64 -2.00
N GLY A 130 19.03 -1.06 -2.86
CA GLY A 130 18.39 -1.75 -3.98
C GLY A 130 17.13 -2.52 -3.59
N LEU A 131 16.58 -2.28 -2.40
CA LEU A 131 15.36 -2.91 -1.91
C LEU A 131 14.23 -1.89 -1.78
N TRP A 132 13.00 -2.38 -1.93
CA TRP A 132 11.80 -1.62 -1.61
C TRP A 132 11.54 -1.69 -0.11
N LYS A 133 11.46 -0.53 0.54
CA LYS A 133 11.04 -0.38 1.93
C LYS A 133 9.59 0.05 1.98
N PHE A 134 8.77 -0.63 2.78
CA PHE A 134 7.34 -0.38 2.86
C PHE A 134 7.00 0.39 4.14
N CYS A 135 6.24 1.46 4.00
CA CYS A 135 5.87 2.38 5.07
C CYS A 135 4.48 2.04 5.60
N LEU A 136 4.36 0.87 6.23
CA LEU A 136 3.06 0.28 6.60
C LEU A 136 2.40 0.91 7.84
N ASP A 137 3.15 1.68 8.63
CA ASP A 137 2.67 2.32 9.87
C ASP A 137 2.18 3.76 9.69
N ALA A 138 2.27 4.34 8.48
CA ALA A 138 1.84 5.71 8.29
C ALA A 138 0.33 5.81 8.09
N GLN A 139 -0.37 6.31 9.10
CA GLN A 139 -1.76 6.71 8.94
C GLN A 139 -1.84 7.91 7.99
N VAL A 140 -2.65 7.78 6.95
CA VAL A 140 -3.12 8.95 6.20
C VAL A 140 -4.30 9.51 6.99
N PHE A 141 -4.13 10.71 7.54
CA PHE A 141 -5.12 11.42 8.37
C PHE A 141 -5.36 10.81 9.76
N GLU A 142 -4.57 11.25 10.75
CA GLU A 142 -5.09 11.42 12.12
C GLU A 142 -5.66 12.84 12.23
N ASP A 143 -6.83 12.95 12.85
CA ASP A 143 -7.83 13.97 12.57
C ASP A 143 -7.94 15.03 13.67
N PRO A 144 -7.56 16.30 13.44
CA PRO A 144 -8.14 17.44 14.14
C PRO A 144 -9.38 18.03 13.42
N CYS A 145 -9.71 17.56 12.22
CA CYS A 145 -10.73 18.07 11.31
C CYS A 145 -11.94 17.11 11.17
N ARG A 146 -12.52 16.67 12.29
CA ARG A 146 -13.72 15.80 12.38
C ARG A 146 -14.98 16.29 11.65
N ASN A 147 -14.94 17.42 10.96
CA ASN A 147 -16.11 18.05 10.35
C ASN A 147 -16.25 17.88 8.84
N TYR A 148 -15.36 17.15 8.16
CA TYR A 148 -15.60 16.80 6.75
C TYR A 148 -16.48 15.54 6.63
N ASN A 149 -17.80 15.77 6.59
CA ASN A 149 -18.85 14.79 6.32
C ASN A 149 -18.83 14.22 4.87
N HIS A 150 -17.66 14.02 4.25
CA HIS A 150 -17.60 13.51 2.88
C HIS A 150 -17.53 11.96 2.85
N PRO A 151 -18.57 11.24 2.36
CA PRO A 151 -18.67 9.78 2.46
C PRO A 151 -17.55 8.99 1.76
N GLN A 152 -16.79 9.64 0.86
CA GLN A 152 -15.69 9.00 0.14
C GLN A 152 -14.40 8.89 0.97
N ILE A 153 -14.20 9.74 1.98
CA ILE A 153 -13.02 9.70 2.87
C ILE A 153 -13.09 8.47 3.78
N ARG A 154 -14.30 8.12 4.26
CA ARG A 154 -14.55 6.90 5.06
C ARG A 154 -14.16 5.59 4.37
N LYS A 155 -14.25 5.50 3.03
CA LYS A 155 -13.93 4.27 2.28
C LYS A 155 -12.43 3.96 2.22
N ILE A 156 -11.56 4.94 2.43
CA ILE A 156 -10.11 4.76 2.34
C ILE A 156 -9.58 4.09 3.62
N HIS A 157 -10.16 4.42 4.78
CA HIS A 157 -9.78 3.84 6.07
C HIS A 157 -10.12 2.35 6.22
N ASP A 158 -11.06 1.83 5.43
CA ASP A 158 -11.44 0.40 5.43
C ASP A 158 -10.36 -0.50 4.80
N ILE A 159 -9.49 0.05 3.94
CA ILE A 159 -8.38 -0.70 3.30
C ILE A 159 -7.13 -0.72 4.20
N SER A 160 -6.96 0.29 5.08
CA SER A 160 -5.83 0.43 6.00
C SER A 160 -5.96 -0.38 7.30
N LEU A 161 -7.04 -1.13 7.51
CA LEU A 161 -7.32 -1.78 8.81
C LEU A 161 -6.62 -3.12 9.05
N PHE A 162 -5.91 -3.67 8.07
CA PHE A 162 -4.98 -4.78 8.34
C PHE A 162 -3.55 -4.26 8.19
N ARG A 163 -3.00 -3.83 9.33
CA ARG A 163 -1.55 -3.82 9.54
C ARG A 163 -0.97 -5.08 8.91
N ILE A 164 -0.27 -4.93 7.79
CA ILE A 164 0.52 -6.02 7.26
C ILE A 164 1.74 -6.06 8.18
N ASP A 165 1.63 -6.67 9.36
CA ASP A 165 2.75 -6.86 10.29
C ASP A 165 3.82 -7.82 9.72
N ASN A 166 3.83 -8.03 8.41
CA ASN A 166 4.65 -8.97 7.71
C ASN A 166 5.06 -8.40 6.35
N GLU A 167 6.11 -7.58 6.33
CA GLU A 167 6.72 -6.98 5.13
C GLU A 167 6.88 -8.01 3.99
N ALA A 168 7.22 -9.24 4.35
CA ALA A 168 7.34 -10.36 3.43
C ALA A 168 6.04 -10.62 2.65
N CYS A 169 4.87 -10.56 3.30
CA CYS A 169 3.58 -10.70 2.64
C CYS A 169 3.30 -9.58 1.65
N ALA A 170 3.61 -8.33 2.02
CA ALA A 170 3.44 -7.18 1.12
C ALA A 170 4.30 -7.35 -0.14
N GLN A 171 5.57 -7.71 0.04
CA GLN A 171 6.50 -7.99 -1.04
C GLN A 171 5.99 -9.11 -1.96
N ILE A 172 5.52 -10.23 -1.40
CA ILE A 172 4.98 -11.36 -2.16
C ILE A 172 3.71 -10.98 -2.94
N VAL A 173 2.80 -10.20 -2.33
CA VAL A 173 1.59 -9.69 -3.02
C VAL A 173 1.96 -8.88 -4.25
N HIS A 174 3.06 -8.13 -4.19
CA HIS A 174 3.59 -7.35 -5.30
C HIS A 174 4.48 -8.15 -6.26
N GLY A 175 4.58 -9.46 -6.10
CA GLY A 175 5.31 -10.35 -7.01
C GLY A 175 6.82 -10.41 -6.76
N VAL A 176 7.31 -9.82 -5.67
CA VAL A 176 8.71 -9.93 -5.27
C VAL A 176 8.97 -11.36 -4.80
N ARG A 177 10.05 -11.96 -5.32
CA ARG A 177 10.49 -13.30 -4.91
C ARG A 177 11.52 -13.18 -3.81
N ILE A 178 11.07 -13.27 -2.57
CA ILE A 178 11.94 -13.24 -1.39
C ILE A 178 12.21 -14.63 -0.84
N LYS A 179 13.43 -14.86 -0.35
CA LYS A 179 13.73 -16.07 0.40
C LYS A 179 13.09 -15.96 1.77
N LEU A 180 11.96 -16.64 1.97
CA LEU A 180 11.30 -16.67 3.26
C LEU A 180 12.13 -17.49 4.25
N ASN A 181 12.22 -17.04 5.50
CA ASN A 181 12.61 -17.94 6.57
C ASN A 181 11.42 -18.86 6.88
N LEU A 182 11.69 -20.13 7.17
CA LEU A 182 10.65 -21.07 7.60
C LEU A 182 9.91 -20.57 8.85
N MET A 183 10.57 -19.76 9.68
CA MET A 183 9.97 -19.12 10.85
C MET A 183 8.90 -18.06 10.50
N ASP A 184 8.94 -17.48 9.29
CA ASP A 184 8.01 -16.44 8.85
C ASP A 184 6.76 -17.02 8.15
N LEU A 185 6.83 -18.28 7.72
CA LEU A 185 5.74 -18.95 7.00
C LEU A 185 4.43 -19.01 7.77
N PRO A 186 4.38 -19.34 9.08
CA PRO A 186 3.14 -19.32 9.86
C PRO A 186 2.41 -17.98 9.78
N SER A 187 3.13 -16.88 9.99
CA SER A 187 2.60 -15.53 9.95
C SER A 187 2.13 -15.17 8.53
N CYS A 188 2.88 -15.60 7.51
CA CYS A 188 2.49 -15.35 6.12
C CYS A 188 1.22 -16.10 5.70
N LEU A 189 1.09 -17.36 6.11
CA LEU A 189 -0.08 -18.19 5.82
C LEU A 189 -1.31 -17.72 6.59
N LYS A 190 -1.14 -17.29 7.85
CA LYS A 190 -2.21 -16.67 8.63
C LYS A 190 -2.74 -15.42 7.93
N TYR A 191 -1.85 -14.49 7.55
CA TYR A 191 -2.21 -13.31 6.77
C TYR A 191 -2.91 -13.67 5.46
N ALA A 192 -2.37 -14.64 4.71
CA ALA A 192 -2.96 -15.07 3.44
C ALA A 192 -4.39 -15.60 3.62
N HIS A 193 -4.67 -16.28 4.74
CA HIS A 193 -6.00 -16.77 5.07
C HIS A 193 -6.95 -15.63 5.46
N GLU A 194 -6.57 -14.82 6.43
CA GLU A 194 -7.40 -13.74 6.98
C GLU A 194 -7.73 -12.67 5.92
N CYS A 195 -6.78 -12.37 5.03
CA CYS A 195 -6.94 -11.37 3.97
C CYS A 195 -7.33 -11.97 2.61
N ASN A 196 -7.60 -13.27 2.54
CA ASN A 196 -7.93 -14.01 1.31
C ASN A 196 -6.93 -13.76 0.15
N LYS A 197 -5.63 -13.72 0.45
CA LYS A 197 -4.56 -13.44 -0.52
C LYS A 197 -3.97 -14.73 -1.11
N LEU A 198 -4.62 -15.24 -2.15
CA LEU A 198 -4.22 -16.48 -2.83
C LEU A 198 -2.78 -16.46 -3.36
N THR A 199 -2.26 -15.31 -3.79
CA THR A 199 -0.88 -15.17 -4.27
C THR A 199 0.14 -15.50 -3.18
N VAL A 200 -0.07 -14.97 -1.97
CA VAL A 200 0.80 -15.24 -0.80
C VAL A 200 0.72 -16.71 -0.43
N LYS A 201 -0.50 -17.26 -0.31
CA LYS A 201 -0.70 -18.69 -0.01
C LYS A 201 0.08 -19.58 -0.98
N ARG A 202 -0.10 -19.37 -2.29
CA ARG A 202 0.56 -20.16 -3.34
C ARG A 202 2.08 -20.04 -3.30
N TYR A 203 2.60 -18.88 -2.94
CA TYR A 203 4.03 -18.65 -2.79
C TYR A 203 4.59 -19.46 -1.61
N CYS A 204 3.96 -19.35 -0.43
CA CYS A 204 4.34 -20.09 0.76
C CYS A 204 4.29 -21.61 0.54
N GLU A 205 3.24 -22.12 -0.11
CA GLU A 205 3.11 -23.54 -0.45
C GLU A 205 4.24 -24.02 -1.36
N ARG A 206 4.59 -23.24 -2.38
CA ARG A 206 5.70 -23.59 -3.28
C ARG A 206 7.01 -23.65 -2.52
N HIS A 207 7.27 -22.65 -1.67
CA HIS A 207 8.48 -22.59 -0.88
C HIS A 207 8.61 -23.79 0.07
N LEU A 208 7.51 -24.21 0.70
CA LEU A 208 7.44 -25.42 1.53
C LEU A 208 7.76 -26.70 0.76
N ILE A 209 7.26 -26.82 -0.48
CA ILE A 209 7.51 -27.98 -1.34
C ILE A 209 8.98 -28.05 -1.77
N GLU A 210 9.60 -26.89 -2.04
CA GLU A 210 10.97 -26.75 -2.53
C GLU A 210 12.03 -26.94 -1.43
N GLU A 211 11.88 -26.31 -0.25
CA GLU A 211 12.87 -26.38 0.84
C GLU A 211 12.76 -27.70 1.65
N GLY A 212 11.58 -28.33 1.67
CA GLY A 212 11.40 -29.73 2.07
C GLY A 212 11.64 -30.08 3.55
N SER A 213 12.07 -29.13 4.39
CA SER A 213 12.31 -29.35 5.82
C SER A 213 11.56 -28.32 6.64
N LEU A 214 10.74 -28.78 7.59
CA LEU A 214 10.13 -27.97 8.62
C LEU A 214 10.65 -28.44 9.98
N ASN A 215 10.81 -27.52 10.93
CA ASN A 215 11.12 -27.87 12.32
C ASN A 215 9.92 -28.48 13.07
N VAL A 216 8.78 -28.64 12.37
CA VAL A 216 7.51 -29.16 12.88
C VAL A 216 7.02 -30.24 11.95
N ASP A 217 6.13 -31.11 12.46
CA ASP A 217 5.53 -32.17 11.64
C ASP A 217 4.83 -31.56 10.40
N PRO A 218 5.23 -31.94 9.18
CA PRO A 218 4.69 -31.36 7.95
C PRO A 218 3.18 -31.56 7.80
N LEU A 219 2.66 -32.70 8.25
CA LEU A 219 1.25 -33.05 8.13
C LEU A 219 0.40 -32.20 9.08
N TYR A 220 0.84 -32.08 10.33
CA TYR A 220 0.24 -31.15 11.29
C TYR A 220 0.22 -29.72 10.75
N PHE A 221 1.36 -29.26 10.22
CA PHE A 221 1.49 -27.92 9.67
C PHE A 221 0.52 -27.69 8.51
N ALA A 222 0.45 -28.64 7.57
CA ALA A 222 -0.38 -28.49 6.38
C ALA A 222 -1.88 -28.42 6.72
N LEU A 223 -2.31 -29.23 7.69
CA LEU A 223 -3.69 -29.21 8.19
C LEU A 223 -3.99 -27.91 8.94
N THR A 224 -3.10 -27.49 9.83
CA THR A 224 -3.26 -26.27 10.65
C THR A 224 -3.37 -25.00 9.79
N PHE A 225 -2.48 -24.85 8.81
CA PHE A 225 -2.44 -23.66 7.94
C PHE A 225 -3.23 -23.83 6.62
N LYS A 226 -3.98 -24.92 6.49
CA LYS A 226 -4.87 -25.21 5.37
C LYS A 226 -4.17 -25.09 3.99
N THR A 227 -2.98 -25.66 3.87
CA THR A 227 -2.16 -25.64 2.64
C THR A 227 -2.43 -26.86 1.77
N ASP A 228 -3.42 -26.77 0.88
CA ASP A 228 -3.92 -27.86 0.06
C ASP A 228 -2.88 -28.44 -0.90
N LYS A 229 -1.98 -27.62 -1.46
CA LYS A 229 -0.96 -28.14 -2.38
C LYS A 229 0.17 -28.82 -1.65
N PHE A 230 0.57 -28.24 -0.51
CA PHE A 230 1.61 -28.82 0.32
C PHE A 230 1.14 -30.14 0.96
N LEU A 231 -0.12 -30.17 1.43
CA LEU A 231 -0.74 -31.39 1.94
C LEU A 231 -0.74 -32.51 0.90
N ALA A 232 -1.12 -32.22 -0.35
CA ALA A 232 -1.09 -33.22 -1.41
C ALA A 232 0.32 -33.83 -1.61
N GLU A 233 1.38 -33.01 -1.53
CA GLU A 233 2.76 -33.49 -1.62
C GLU A 233 3.19 -34.33 -0.41
N ILE A 234 2.80 -33.94 0.80
CA ILE A 234 3.08 -34.72 2.02
C ILE A 234 2.35 -36.07 1.96
N LEU A 235 1.07 -36.06 1.61
CA LEU A 235 0.26 -37.28 1.51
C LEU A 235 0.86 -38.24 0.48
N LYS A 236 1.42 -37.79 -0.64
CA LYS A 236 2.12 -38.70 -1.57
C LYS A 236 3.26 -39.49 -0.91
N ARG A 237 3.97 -38.89 0.06
CA ARG A 237 5.11 -39.50 0.76
C ARG A 237 4.69 -40.34 1.96
N GLU A 238 3.56 -40.01 2.57
CA GLU A 238 3.03 -40.72 3.73
C GLU A 238 2.63 -42.15 3.38
N LYS A 239 3.03 -43.12 4.23
CA LYS A 239 2.82 -44.55 3.96
C LYS A 239 1.58 -45.10 4.64
N THR A 240 1.10 -44.44 5.69
CA THR A 240 0.05 -45.01 6.54
C THR A 240 -1.05 -44.02 6.87
N SER A 241 -2.29 -44.50 6.86
CA SER A 241 -3.49 -43.78 7.33
C SER A 241 -3.47 -43.49 8.82
N LYS A 242 -2.72 -44.27 9.61
CA LYS A 242 -2.58 -44.08 11.06
C LYS A 242 -1.94 -42.74 11.42
N ASN A 243 -0.95 -42.28 10.66
CA ASN A 243 -0.30 -41.00 10.92
C ASN A 243 -1.25 -39.82 10.66
N LEU A 244 -1.95 -39.86 9.53
CA LEU A 244 -2.99 -38.88 9.19
C LEU A 244 -4.10 -38.82 10.23
N MET A 245 -4.57 -39.98 10.69
CA MET A 245 -5.64 -40.04 11.70
C MET A 245 -5.22 -39.43 13.03
N THR A 246 -3.96 -39.60 13.43
CA THR A 246 -3.43 -38.99 14.67
C THR A 246 -3.47 -37.46 14.56
N HIS A 247 -3.07 -36.90 13.41
CA HIS A 247 -3.05 -35.46 13.20
C HIS A 247 -4.43 -34.84 13.01
N LEU A 248 -5.36 -35.53 12.36
CA LEU A 248 -6.74 -35.06 12.22
C LEU A 248 -7.46 -34.90 13.56
N LYS A 249 -7.06 -35.66 14.60
CA LYS A 249 -7.58 -35.49 15.96
C LYS A 249 -7.08 -34.23 16.67
N LEU A 250 -6.00 -33.63 16.17
CA LEU A 250 -5.35 -32.47 16.78
C LEU A 250 -5.78 -31.14 16.13
N VAL A 251 -6.54 -31.18 15.03
CA VAL A 251 -6.96 -30.00 14.29
C VAL A 251 -8.48 -29.88 14.28
N ASP A 252 -8.97 -28.66 14.08
CA ASP A 252 -10.39 -28.40 13.85
C ASP A 252 -10.80 -28.92 12.45
N VAL A 253 -11.37 -30.12 12.43
CA VAL A 253 -11.80 -30.82 11.21
C VAL A 253 -12.92 -30.07 10.49
N ASP A 254 -13.83 -29.42 11.23
CA ASP A 254 -14.94 -28.66 10.68
C ASP A 254 -14.46 -27.37 10.01
N GLY A 255 -13.32 -26.83 10.46
CA GLY A 255 -12.65 -25.67 9.88
C GLY A 255 -11.84 -25.97 8.61
N LEU A 256 -11.71 -27.23 8.19
CA LEU A 256 -10.93 -27.61 7.00
C LEU A 256 -11.66 -27.22 5.70
N THR A 257 -10.89 -26.88 4.66
CA THR A 257 -11.47 -26.62 3.35
C THR A 257 -11.97 -27.92 2.72
N GLY A 258 -13.00 -27.83 1.89
CA GLY A 258 -13.52 -29.00 1.17
C GLY A 258 -12.45 -29.70 0.31
N GLU A 259 -11.46 -28.97 -0.20
CA GLU A 259 -10.36 -29.54 -0.98
C GLU A 259 -9.41 -30.38 -0.09
N ILE A 260 -9.06 -29.88 1.09
CA ILE A 260 -8.27 -30.64 2.07
C ILE A 260 -9.01 -31.91 2.49
N MET A 261 -10.31 -31.79 2.79
CA MET A 261 -11.12 -32.94 3.18
C MET A 261 -11.15 -34.01 2.09
N LYS A 262 -11.33 -33.61 0.82
CA LYS A 262 -11.27 -34.53 -0.33
C LYS A 262 -9.92 -35.23 -0.41
N GLN A 263 -8.82 -34.53 -0.19
CA GLN A 263 -7.48 -35.12 -0.19
C GLN A 263 -7.31 -36.16 0.94
N CYS A 264 -7.76 -35.83 2.16
CA CYS A 264 -7.72 -36.77 3.29
C CYS A 264 -8.56 -38.01 3.02
N VAL A 265 -9.82 -37.85 2.59
CA VAL A 265 -10.72 -38.97 2.26
C VAL A 265 -10.13 -39.83 1.14
N LYS A 266 -9.59 -39.20 0.10
CA LYS A 266 -8.92 -39.92 -1.00
C LYS A 266 -7.76 -40.76 -0.49
N PHE A 267 -6.97 -40.23 0.44
CA PHE A 267 -5.87 -40.96 1.04
C PHE A 267 -6.34 -42.15 1.88
N PHE A 268 -7.45 -42.05 2.60
CA PHE A 268 -8.01 -43.16 3.39
C PHE A 268 -8.63 -44.27 2.53
N LEU A 269 -9.28 -43.92 1.41
CA LEU A 269 -10.05 -44.87 0.60
C LEU A 269 -9.24 -45.56 -0.48
N PHE A 270 -8.23 -44.88 -1.03
CA PHE A 270 -7.53 -45.33 -2.25
C PHE A 270 -6.05 -45.65 -2.01
N ARG A 271 -5.63 -45.80 -0.75
CA ARG A 271 -4.26 -46.19 -0.38
C ARG A 271 -4.28 -47.24 0.71
#